data_AF-A0A1H5HY63-F1
#
_entry.id   AF-A0A1H5HY63-F1
#
_cell.length_a   1.000
_cell.length_b   1.000
_cell.length_c   1.000
_cell.angle_alpha   90.00
_cell.angle_beta   90.00
_cell.angle_gamma   90.00
#
_symmetry.space_group_name_H-M   'P 1'
#
loop_
_entity.id
_entity.type
_entity.pdbx_description
1 polymer ?
#
loop_
_entity_poly.entity_id
_entity_poly.type
_entity_poly.pdbx_seq_one_letter_code
_entity_poly.pdbx_strand_id
1 'polypeptide(L)'
;MCADGEQVQLCELTAELTPGATRTCTRAELPQVLAAYQDSAPRWVWADTAALAPELITAGVRVNRCLDLRLCRAILQHAVPDHDWPDLGWRTAPVVAAHPADPAVPTLWDDVPDAPSDELETLLAERTRQQVAVTACPEPARMRLLLAAESAGAMIAAEIAADGLPWDRAVHEDLLTEALGPRPAPGTRPARLEELAVQIRELLAAPALNPDSPVELLRALRRAGLDLTTTSKWEIGRLEHPVVGPLLQYKKLARLLSANGWAWLDSWVHPDPTATASRRPRFRPDYVPGGVVTGRWATSGGGALQLPKQIRAAVRADPGWRLVVADAAQIEPRVLAAVASDDALAAAGQAGDLYQGLVDRGVMGTRAEAKVAMLGALYGATTGEAGLLMPRLMRAYPRATGVVEQAARTGEQGGTVRTWLGRTSPPPPESWHERQAAASQPEATDAVERRARQGARDWGRFTRNFVVQGTAAEWALCWMGEIRRRLIRYDDLGERPHLVFFLHDEVIVHAPEPVAEHVAEEVRASATEAGRLLFGRTPVAFPLDVAIVENYGDAD
;
A
#
# COMPACT_ATOMS: atom_id res chain seq x y z
N MET A 1 -26.76 6.43 1.83
CA MET A 1 -27.12 5.83 0.53
C MET A 1 -26.96 4.33 0.67
N CYS A 2 -28.03 3.60 0.41
CA CYS A 2 -28.10 2.14 0.42
C CYS A 2 -28.50 1.69 -1.00
N ALA A 3 -27.85 0.67 -1.53
CA ALA A 3 -28.25 0.04 -2.79
C ALA A 3 -28.69 -1.40 -2.51
N ASP A 4 -29.90 -1.75 -2.94
CA ASP A 4 -30.46 -3.10 -2.84
C ASP A 4 -31.01 -3.50 -4.21
N GLY A 5 -30.32 -4.45 -4.86
CA GLY A 5 -30.56 -4.77 -6.26
C GLY A 5 -30.56 -3.51 -7.12
N GLU A 6 -31.59 -3.33 -7.96
CA GLU A 6 -31.76 -2.16 -8.84
C GLU A 6 -32.21 -0.88 -8.14
N GLN A 7 -32.59 -0.93 -6.86
CA GLN A 7 -33.08 0.23 -6.12
C GLN A 7 -31.99 0.87 -5.25
N VAL A 8 -32.02 2.19 -5.18
CA VAL A 8 -31.12 3.00 -4.35
C VAL A 8 -31.93 3.93 -3.49
N GLN A 9 -31.70 3.87 -2.18
CA GLN A 9 -32.32 4.72 -1.18
C GLN A 9 -31.33 5.78 -0.70
N LEU A 10 -31.75 7.04 -0.76
CA LEU A 10 -31.04 8.21 -0.27
C LEU A 10 -31.82 8.77 0.92
N CYS A 11 -31.13 9.04 2.02
CA CYS A 11 -31.69 9.68 3.20
C CYS A 11 -30.80 10.88 3.56
N GLU A 12 -31.41 12.06 3.64
CA GLU A 12 -30.72 13.26 4.08
C GLU A 12 -30.55 13.24 5.60
N LEU A 13 -29.38 13.63 6.08
CA LEU A 13 -29.08 13.68 7.51
C LEU A 13 -28.77 15.10 7.96
N THR A 14 -29.32 15.50 9.10
CA THR A 14 -28.89 16.72 9.78
C THR A 14 -27.47 16.58 10.34
N ALA A 15 -26.89 17.66 10.85
CA ALA A 15 -25.59 17.62 11.53
C ALA A 15 -25.61 16.72 12.78
N GLU A 16 -26.77 16.59 13.41
CA GLU A 16 -27.05 15.72 14.56
C GLU A 16 -27.41 14.28 14.15
N LEU A 17 -27.24 13.93 12.87
CA LEU A 17 -27.56 12.61 12.30
C LEU A 17 -29.04 12.23 12.40
N THR A 18 -29.94 13.22 12.47
CA THR A 18 -31.38 12.97 12.43
C THR A 18 -31.82 12.70 10.98
N PRO A 19 -32.51 11.58 10.69
CA PRO A 19 -33.06 11.29 9.37
C PRO A 19 -34.07 12.36 8.91
N GLY A 20 -33.85 12.89 7.72
CA GLY A 20 -34.69 13.87 7.04
C GLY A 20 -35.48 13.25 5.89
N ALA A 21 -35.48 13.92 4.74
CA ALA A 21 -36.17 13.43 3.55
C ALA A 21 -35.49 12.15 3.01
N THR A 22 -36.31 11.14 2.71
CA THR A 22 -35.88 9.91 2.04
C THR A 22 -36.38 9.91 0.61
N ARG A 23 -35.51 9.56 -0.32
CA ARG A 23 -35.81 9.40 -1.75
C ARG A 23 -35.36 8.03 -2.21
N THR A 24 -36.22 7.34 -2.93
CA THR A 24 -35.89 6.10 -3.63
C THR A 24 -35.79 6.38 -5.11
N CYS A 25 -34.79 5.81 -5.77
CA CYS A 25 -34.60 5.87 -7.21
C CYS A 25 -34.01 4.55 -7.70
N THR A 26 -34.04 4.32 -9.01
CA THR A 26 -33.32 3.20 -9.63
C THR A 26 -31.84 3.54 -9.81
N ARG A 27 -30.98 2.53 -9.97
CA ARG A 27 -29.56 2.73 -10.31
C ARG A 27 -29.35 3.58 -11.57
N ALA A 28 -30.23 3.42 -12.56
CA ALA A 28 -30.17 4.19 -13.80
C ALA A 28 -30.48 5.69 -13.59
N GLU A 29 -31.33 6.03 -12.62
CA GLU A 29 -31.69 7.42 -12.30
C GLU A 29 -30.67 8.10 -11.38
N LEU A 30 -29.81 7.32 -10.73
CA LEU A 30 -28.90 7.78 -9.70
C LEU A 30 -28.01 8.96 -10.12
N PRO A 31 -27.40 9.00 -11.33
CA PRO A 31 -26.63 10.16 -11.77
C PRO A 31 -27.42 11.46 -11.78
N GLN A 32 -28.66 11.42 -12.26
CA GLN A 32 -29.53 12.59 -12.31
C GLN A 32 -29.94 13.04 -10.90
N VAL A 33 -30.16 12.09 -9.99
CA VAL A 33 -30.44 12.36 -8.58
C VAL A 33 -29.24 13.03 -7.92
N LEU A 34 -28.03 12.51 -8.13
CA LEU A 34 -26.80 13.02 -7.55
C LEU A 34 -26.45 14.42 -8.07
N ALA A 35 -26.76 14.72 -9.33
CA ALA A 35 -26.58 16.06 -9.91
C ALA A 35 -27.37 17.14 -9.16
N ALA A 36 -28.56 16.82 -8.62
CA ALA A 36 -29.35 17.76 -7.82
C ALA A 36 -28.66 18.17 -6.49
N TYR A 37 -27.65 17.41 -6.05
CA TYR A 37 -26.87 17.66 -4.84
C TYR A 37 -25.48 18.25 -5.14
N GLN A 38 -25.19 18.61 -6.39
CA GLN A 38 -23.88 19.11 -6.78
C GLN A 38 -23.52 20.42 -6.07
N ASP A 39 -24.47 21.36 -5.96
CA ASP A 39 -24.25 22.67 -5.32
C ASP A 39 -24.05 22.59 -3.80
N SER A 40 -24.76 21.66 -3.13
CA SER A 40 -24.61 21.45 -1.68
C SER A 40 -23.38 20.61 -1.32
N ALA A 41 -22.78 19.94 -2.31
CA ALA A 41 -21.58 19.11 -2.21
C ALA A 41 -21.57 18.22 -0.94
N PRO A 42 -22.62 17.42 -0.67
CA PRO A 42 -22.76 16.71 0.59
C PRO A 42 -21.65 15.67 0.79
N ARG A 43 -21.52 15.20 2.03
CA ARG A 43 -20.72 14.02 2.33
C ARG A 43 -21.60 12.79 2.20
N TRP A 44 -21.32 11.97 1.20
CA TRP A 44 -22.01 10.71 0.98
C TRP A 44 -21.63 9.69 2.05
N VAL A 45 -22.56 8.83 2.45
CA VAL A 45 -22.32 7.78 3.45
C VAL A 45 -22.95 6.49 2.94
N TRP A 46 -22.19 5.39 2.97
CA TRP A 46 -22.60 4.06 2.51
C TRP A 46 -21.81 2.96 3.23
N ALA A 47 -22.23 1.70 3.06
CA ALA A 47 -21.56 0.54 3.65
C ALA A 47 -20.13 0.39 3.15
N ASP A 48 -19.96 0.22 1.83
CA ASP A 48 -18.69 -0.10 1.18
C ASP A 48 -18.53 0.68 -0.12
N THR A 49 -17.44 1.42 -0.23
CA THR A 49 -17.06 2.18 -1.42
C THR A 49 -16.72 1.25 -2.58
N ALA A 50 -16.10 0.10 -2.32
CA ALA A 50 -15.71 -0.83 -3.37
C ALA A 50 -16.92 -1.44 -4.09
N ALA A 51 -18.05 -1.58 -3.38
CA ALA A 51 -19.29 -2.08 -3.96
C ALA A 51 -20.02 -1.03 -4.82
N LEU A 52 -19.99 0.24 -4.42
CA LEU A 52 -20.85 1.27 -5.00
C LEU A 52 -20.13 2.23 -5.95
N ALA A 53 -18.87 2.57 -5.68
CA ALA A 53 -18.13 3.55 -6.47
C ALA A 53 -17.91 3.15 -7.94
N PRO A 54 -17.58 1.88 -8.29
CA PRO A 54 -17.40 1.50 -9.69
C PRO A 54 -18.63 1.78 -10.56
N GLU A 55 -19.82 1.53 -10.03
CA GLU A 55 -21.08 1.78 -10.73
C GLU A 55 -21.34 3.27 -10.92
N LEU A 56 -21.12 4.07 -9.87
CA LEU A 56 -21.23 5.53 -9.93
C LEU A 56 -20.29 6.11 -10.99
N ILE A 57 -19.03 5.66 -10.99
CA ILE A 57 -18.01 6.14 -11.92
C ILE A 57 -18.36 5.74 -13.36
N THR A 58 -18.84 4.51 -13.57
CA THR A 58 -19.31 4.04 -14.89
C THR A 58 -20.49 4.88 -15.40
N ALA A 59 -21.35 5.33 -14.49
CA ALA A 59 -22.47 6.22 -14.79
C ALA A 59 -22.06 7.70 -14.90
N GLY A 60 -20.75 8.01 -14.90
CA GLY A 60 -20.21 9.36 -15.06
C GLY A 60 -20.22 10.21 -13.78
N VAL A 61 -20.49 9.62 -12.61
CA VAL A 61 -20.60 10.33 -11.34
C VAL A 61 -19.37 10.11 -10.48
N ARG A 62 -18.71 11.20 -10.10
CA ARG A 62 -17.64 11.17 -9.08
C ARG A 62 -18.01 12.07 -7.92
N VAL A 63 -18.25 11.47 -6.76
CA VAL A 63 -18.65 12.24 -5.58
C VAL A 63 -17.44 12.93 -4.96
N ASN A 64 -17.62 14.15 -4.46
CA ASN A 64 -16.48 14.87 -3.88
C ASN A 64 -16.05 14.27 -2.52
N ARG A 65 -17.02 13.98 -1.63
CA ARG A 65 -16.75 13.52 -0.26
C ARG A 65 -17.61 12.30 0.08
N CYS A 66 -17.00 11.29 0.70
CA CYS A 66 -17.71 10.12 1.21
C CYS A 66 -17.28 9.72 2.63
N LEU A 67 -18.03 8.79 3.23
CA LEU A 67 -17.65 7.95 4.36
C LEU A 67 -18.00 6.51 4.03
N ASP A 68 -17.00 5.66 4.18
CA ASP A 68 -17.11 4.22 4.06
C ASP A 68 -17.30 3.63 5.46
N LEU A 69 -18.51 3.21 5.79
CA LEU A 69 -18.82 2.75 7.14
C LEU A 69 -18.06 1.47 7.49
N ARG A 70 -17.82 0.57 6.54
CA ARG A 70 -17.07 -0.68 6.77
C ARG A 70 -15.61 -0.39 7.14
N LEU A 71 -14.93 0.47 6.40
CA LEU A 71 -13.54 0.87 6.70
C LEU A 71 -13.47 1.68 8.00
N CYS A 72 -14.43 2.58 8.23
CA CYS A 72 -14.48 3.35 9.48
C CYS A 72 -14.66 2.44 10.70
N ARG A 73 -15.52 1.43 10.57
CA ARG A 73 -15.76 0.43 11.60
C ARG A 73 -14.49 -0.36 11.94
N ALA A 74 -13.76 -0.83 10.94
CA ALA A 74 -12.52 -1.59 11.16
C ALA A 74 -11.47 -0.78 11.97
N ILE A 75 -11.40 0.54 11.75
CA ILE A 75 -10.52 1.43 12.53
C ILE A 75 -11.05 1.61 13.95
N LEU A 76 -12.35 1.90 14.10
CA LEU A 76 -12.96 2.24 15.39
C LEU A 76 -13.05 1.03 16.33
N GLN A 77 -13.25 -0.18 15.82
CA GLN A 77 -13.25 -1.41 16.63
C GLN A 77 -11.94 -1.61 17.38
N HIS A 78 -10.80 -1.23 16.80
CA HIS A 78 -9.53 -1.27 17.51
C HIS A 78 -9.30 -0.05 18.41
N ALA A 79 -9.84 1.11 18.03
CA ALA A 79 -9.67 2.33 18.81
C ALA A 79 -10.48 2.35 20.12
N VAL A 80 -11.69 1.77 20.08
CA VAL A 80 -12.63 1.65 21.20
C VAL A 80 -13.21 0.21 21.27
N PRO A 81 -12.40 -0.78 21.69
CA PRO A 81 -12.80 -2.19 21.67
C PRO A 81 -13.94 -2.52 22.64
N ASP A 82 -14.11 -1.73 23.70
CA ASP A 82 -15.18 -1.92 24.71
C ASP A 82 -16.55 -1.39 24.26
N HIS A 83 -16.62 -0.77 23.07
CA HIS A 83 -17.88 -0.28 22.51
C HIS A 83 -18.67 -1.44 21.88
N ASP A 84 -20.00 -1.31 21.82
CA ASP A 84 -20.86 -2.35 21.26
C ASP A 84 -20.78 -2.37 19.73
N TRP A 85 -20.23 -3.45 19.17
CA TRP A 85 -20.01 -3.67 17.75
C TRP A 85 -20.70 -4.96 17.27
N PRO A 86 -22.02 -4.96 17.00
CA PRO A 86 -22.75 -6.14 16.56
C PRO A 86 -22.32 -6.57 15.17
N ASP A 87 -22.32 -7.88 14.90
CA ASP A 87 -22.01 -8.40 13.58
C ASP A 87 -23.03 -7.89 12.55
N LEU A 88 -22.54 -7.28 11.47
CA LEU A 88 -23.36 -6.73 10.38
C LEU A 88 -23.30 -7.60 9.12
N GLY A 89 -22.56 -8.72 9.16
CA GLY A 89 -22.24 -9.51 7.97
C GLY A 89 -21.28 -8.81 6.99
N TRP A 90 -20.86 -7.58 7.31
CA TRP A 90 -19.84 -6.87 6.57
C TRP A 90 -18.49 -7.56 6.76
N ARG A 91 -17.97 -8.13 5.67
CA ARG A 91 -16.65 -8.77 5.70
C ARG A 91 -15.60 -7.74 6.12
N THR A 92 -14.97 -7.97 7.26
CA THR A 92 -13.82 -7.19 7.73
C THR A 92 -12.56 -7.49 6.93
N ALA A 93 -12.51 -8.65 6.27
CA ALA A 93 -11.49 -9.00 5.29
C ALA A 93 -11.95 -8.62 3.87
N PRO A 94 -11.05 -8.16 2.98
CA PRO A 94 -11.40 -7.85 1.61
C PRO A 94 -12.03 -9.05 0.91
N VAL A 95 -13.14 -8.81 0.22
CA VAL A 95 -13.58 -9.70 -0.85
C VAL A 95 -12.50 -9.62 -1.92
N VAL A 96 -11.75 -10.71 -2.09
CA VAL A 96 -10.94 -10.89 -3.29
C VAL A 96 -11.94 -10.97 -4.43
N ALA A 97 -12.07 -9.91 -5.23
CA ALA A 97 -12.78 -10.03 -6.49
C ALA A 97 -12.07 -11.15 -7.26
N ALA A 98 -12.81 -12.21 -7.61
CA ALA A 98 -12.23 -13.32 -8.34
C ALA A 98 -11.59 -12.77 -9.62
N HIS A 99 -10.28 -12.92 -9.76
CA HIS A 99 -9.62 -12.61 -11.01
C HIS A 99 -10.21 -13.56 -12.06
N PRO A 100 -10.69 -13.09 -13.23
CA PRO A 100 -11.18 -13.99 -14.29
C PRO A 100 -10.16 -15.04 -14.77
N ALA A 101 -8.88 -14.92 -14.38
CA ALA A 101 -7.83 -15.90 -14.66
C ALA A 101 -7.66 -16.98 -13.57
N ASP A 102 -8.30 -16.84 -12.39
CA ASP A 102 -8.37 -17.90 -11.40
C ASP A 102 -9.62 -18.75 -11.69
N PRO A 103 -9.49 -20.02 -12.10
CA PRO A 103 -10.64 -20.89 -12.14
C PRO A 103 -11.18 -21.01 -10.72
N ALA A 104 -12.38 -20.48 -10.49
CA ALA A 104 -13.08 -20.67 -9.23
C ALA A 104 -13.18 -22.18 -8.96
N VAL A 105 -12.38 -22.67 -8.00
CA VAL A 105 -12.57 -24.00 -7.43
C VAL A 105 -13.57 -23.77 -6.30
N PRO A 106 -14.83 -24.21 -6.42
CA PRO A 106 -15.78 -24.11 -5.32
C PRO A 106 -15.28 -25.04 -4.21
N THR A 107 -14.81 -24.47 -3.11
CA THR A 107 -14.51 -25.26 -1.92
C THR A 107 -15.80 -25.56 -1.19
N LEU A 108 -15.97 -26.81 -0.74
CA LEU A 108 -17.14 -27.40 -0.07
C LEU A 108 -17.48 -26.78 1.32
N TRP A 109 -17.09 -25.53 1.58
CA TRP A 109 -17.27 -24.80 2.84
C TRP A 109 -17.83 -23.39 2.61
N ASP A 110 -18.72 -23.24 1.62
CA ASP A 110 -19.57 -22.05 1.49
C ASP A 110 -20.71 -22.14 2.51
N ASP A 111 -20.38 -22.06 3.80
CA ASP A 111 -21.34 -21.52 4.76
C ASP A 111 -21.48 -20.04 4.42
N VAL A 112 -22.42 -19.72 3.54
CA VAL A 112 -22.78 -18.35 3.16
C VAL A 112 -23.29 -17.67 4.44
N PRO A 113 -22.55 -16.72 5.03
CA PRO A 113 -23.13 -15.89 6.08
C PRO A 113 -24.33 -15.16 5.49
N ASP A 114 -25.36 -14.87 6.30
CA ASP A 114 -26.51 -14.06 5.89
C ASP A 114 -26.05 -12.86 5.03
N ALA A 115 -26.78 -12.57 3.95
CA ALA A 115 -26.46 -11.46 3.05
C ALA A 115 -26.19 -10.18 3.87
N PRO A 116 -25.16 -9.38 3.50
CA PRO A 116 -24.79 -8.21 4.28
C PRO A 116 -26.01 -7.31 4.51
N SER A 117 -26.21 -6.86 5.75
CA SER A 117 -27.32 -5.97 6.10
C SER A 117 -26.99 -4.55 5.66
N ASP A 118 -27.09 -4.30 4.36
CA ASP A 118 -26.86 -2.98 3.75
C ASP A 118 -28.12 -2.09 3.81
N GLU A 119 -29.19 -2.56 4.47
CA GLU A 119 -30.43 -1.82 4.68
C GLU A 119 -30.19 -0.43 5.29
N LEU A 120 -31.01 0.54 4.87
CA LEU A 120 -30.86 1.93 5.29
C LEU A 120 -30.88 2.09 6.82
N GLU A 121 -31.75 1.36 7.53
CA GLU A 121 -31.82 1.40 8.99
C GLU A 121 -30.51 0.95 9.65
N THR A 122 -29.89 -0.12 9.14
CA THR A 122 -28.59 -0.61 9.61
C THR A 122 -27.49 0.44 9.37
N LEU A 123 -27.47 1.10 8.20
CA LEU A 123 -26.50 2.17 7.92
C LEU A 123 -26.66 3.37 8.86
N LEU A 124 -27.89 3.76 9.18
CA LEU A 124 -28.17 4.87 10.10
C LEU A 124 -27.75 4.52 11.53
N ALA A 125 -28.06 3.31 11.99
CA ALA A 125 -27.65 2.81 13.29
C ALA A 125 -26.11 2.75 13.41
N GLU A 126 -25.44 2.21 12.39
CA GLU A 126 -23.97 2.15 12.36
C GLU A 126 -23.35 3.55 12.31
N ARG A 127 -23.85 4.46 11.48
CA ARG A 127 -23.33 5.83 11.41
C ARG A 127 -23.43 6.54 12.77
N THR A 128 -24.53 6.34 13.49
CA THR A 128 -24.74 6.87 14.84
C THR A 128 -23.78 6.24 15.84
N ARG A 129 -23.62 4.91 15.82
CA ARG A 129 -22.64 4.18 16.66
C ARG A 129 -21.22 4.70 16.46
N GLN A 130 -20.80 4.88 15.21
CA GLN A 130 -19.47 5.40 14.87
C GLN A 130 -19.28 6.84 15.35
N GLN A 131 -20.34 7.67 15.32
CA GLN A 131 -20.26 9.03 15.86
C GLN A 131 -19.98 9.03 17.37
N VAL A 132 -20.66 8.16 18.12
CA VAL A 132 -20.42 7.98 19.56
C VAL A 132 -19.00 7.46 19.81
N ALA A 133 -18.58 6.43 19.07
CA ALA A 133 -17.23 5.87 19.14
C ALA A 133 -16.14 6.94 18.93
N VAL A 134 -16.31 7.81 17.93
CA VAL A 134 -15.39 8.92 17.65
C VAL A 134 -15.31 9.89 18.82
N THR A 135 -16.43 10.21 19.48
CA THR A 135 -16.42 11.10 20.65
C THR A 135 -15.74 10.49 21.88
N ALA A 136 -15.70 9.16 21.98
CA ALA A 136 -15.00 8.44 23.04
C ALA A 136 -13.48 8.30 22.78
N CYS A 137 -13.00 8.58 21.56
CA CYS A 137 -11.58 8.54 21.25
C CYS A 137 -10.81 9.67 21.96
N PRO A 138 -9.53 9.47 22.35
CA PRO A 138 -8.73 10.51 23.01
C PRO A 138 -8.58 11.80 22.19
N GLU A 139 -8.50 11.67 20.86
CA GLU A 139 -8.32 12.78 19.93
C GLU A 139 -9.41 12.74 18.83
N PRO A 140 -10.67 13.14 19.13
CA PRO A 140 -11.79 12.96 18.21
C PRO A 140 -11.61 13.66 16.86
N ALA A 141 -10.95 14.83 16.85
CA ALA A 141 -10.69 15.58 15.62
C ALA A 141 -9.74 14.83 14.68
N ARG A 142 -8.68 14.23 15.23
CA ARG A 142 -7.72 13.41 14.46
C ARG A 142 -8.35 12.13 13.95
N MET A 143 -9.16 11.48 14.79
CA MET A 143 -9.92 10.30 14.39
C MET A 143 -10.85 10.63 13.22
N ARG A 144 -11.60 11.74 13.26
CA ARG A 144 -12.44 12.16 12.10
C ARG A 144 -11.63 12.36 10.83
N LEU A 145 -10.43 12.93 10.93
CA LEU A 145 -9.54 13.09 9.77
C LEU A 145 -9.10 11.73 9.22
N LEU A 146 -8.70 10.78 10.09
CA LEU A 146 -8.36 9.42 9.70
C LEU A 146 -9.50 8.73 8.95
N LEU A 147 -10.72 8.77 9.51
CA LEU A 147 -11.90 8.15 8.90
C LEU A 147 -12.22 8.76 7.52
N ALA A 148 -12.11 10.08 7.41
CA ALA A 148 -12.31 10.78 6.14
C ALA A 148 -11.20 10.46 5.12
N ALA A 149 -9.94 10.35 5.56
CA ALA A 149 -8.81 10.02 4.72
C ALA A 149 -8.88 8.56 4.22
N GLU A 150 -9.28 7.61 5.07
CA GLU A 150 -9.49 6.21 4.68
C GLU A 150 -10.60 6.09 3.62
N SER A 151 -11.72 6.78 3.85
CA SER A 151 -12.86 6.79 2.91
C SER A 151 -12.50 7.44 1.58
N ALA A 152 -11.75 8.55 1.61
CA ALA A 152 -11.22 9.18 0.41
C ALA A 152 -10.26 8.25 -0.34
N GLY A 153 -9.41 7.52 0.39
CA GLY A 153 -8.53 6.51 -0.17
C GLY A 153 -9.30 5.42 -0.91
N ALA A 154 -10.41 4.93 -0.35
CA ALA A 154 -11.25 3.96 -1.03
C ALA A 154 -11.90 4.49 -2.31
N MET A 155 -12.32 5.76 -2.32
CA MET A 155 -12.80 6.42 -3.53
C MET A 155 -11.68 6.53 -4.58
N ILE A 156 -10.48 6.95 -4.18
CA ILE A 156 -9.32 7.06 -5.07
C ILE A 156 -8.95 5.69 -5.67
N ALA A 157 -8.99 4.62 -4.89
CA ALA A 157 -8.75 3.27 -5.38
C ALA A 157 -9.74 2.87 -6.49
N ALA A 158 -11.03 3.14 -6.29
CA ALA A 158 -12.05 2.88 -7.30
C ALA A 158 -11.86 3.74 -8.56
N GLU A 159 -11.45 5.01 -8.39
CA GLU A 159 -11.13 5.91 -9.50
C GLU A 159 -9.91 5.45 -10.30
N ILE A 160 -8.83 5.06 -9.63
CA ILE A 160 -7.62 4.50 -10.27
C ILE A 160 -7.98 3.22 -11.04
N ALA A 161 -8.80 2.34 -10.46
CA ALA A 161 -9.23 1.11 -11.13
C ALA A 161 -10.05 1.41 -12.40
N ALA A 162 -10.94 2.41 -12.35
CA ALA A 162 -11.73 2.82 -13.50
C ALA A 162 -10.87 3.47 -14.60
N ASP A 163 -10.07 4.47 -14.23
CA ASP A 163 -9.24 5.24 -15.15
C ASP A 163 -8.11 4.40 -15.76
N GLY A 164 -7.42 3.65 -14.91
CA GLY A 164 -6.34 2.73 -15.26
C GLY A 164 -5.05 3.42 -15.70
N LEU A 165 -3.93 2.73 -15.49
CA LEU A 165 -2.61 3.17 -15.91
C LEU A 165 -2.40 2.89 -17.41
N PRO A 166 -2.06 3.90 -18.25
CA PRO A 166 -1.90 3.70 -19.68
C PRO A 166 -0.66 2.82 -19.97
N TRP A 167 -0.87 1.83 -20.84
CA TRP A 167 0.07 0.75 -21.07
C TRP A 167 0.27 0.45 -22.55
N ASP A 168 1.51 0.42 -23.00
CA ASP A 168 1.92 0.00 -24.33
C ASP A 168 2.25 -1.51 -24.33
N ARG A 169 1.28 -2.30 -24.78
CA ARG A 169 1.39 -3.76 -24.83
C ARG A 169 2.53 -4.22 -25.77
N ALA A 170 2.70 -3.56 -26.92
CA ALA A 170 3.72 -3.94 -27.90
C ALA A 170 5.13 -3.75 -27.31
N VAL A 171 5.38 -2.60 -26.68
CA VAL A 171 6.65 -2.34 -25.98
C VAL A 171 6.91 -3.38 -24.89
N HIS A 172 5.89 -3.80 -24.14
CA HIS A 172 6.06 -4.86 -23.15
C HIS A 172 6.44 -6.20 -23.79
N GLU A 173 5.76 -6.60 -24.86
CA GLU A 173 6.05 -7.84 -25.58
C GLU A 173 7.45 -7.85 -26.19
N ASP A 174 7.91 -6.71 -26.70
CA ASP A 174 9.28 -6.53 -27.21
C ASP A 174 10.31 -6.69 -26.10
N LEU A 175 10.10 -6.03 -24.94
CA LEU A 175 10.99 -6.14 -23.77
C LEU A 175 11.08 -7.58 -23.24
N LEU A 176 9.95 -8.30 -23.22
CA LEU A 176 9.93 -9.71 -22.84
C LEU A 176 10.66 -10.57 -23.88
N THR A 177 10.43 -10.29 -25.17
CA THR A 177 11.07 -11.03 -26.27
C THR A 177 12.59 -10.84 -26.27
N GLU A 178 13.07 -9.61 -26.03
CA GLU A 178 14.50 -9.31 -25.88
C GLU A 178 15.12 -10.04 -24.68
N ALA A 179 14.43 -10.05 -23.54
CA ALA A 179 14.96 -10.61 -22.30
C ALA A 179 14.90 -12.16 -22.25
N LEU A 180 13.86 -12.76 -22.81
CA LEU A 180 13.52 -14.18 -22.64
C LEU A 180 13.56 -15.00 -23.94
N GLY A 181 13.63 -14.34 -25.10
CA GLY A 181 13.42 -14.94 -26.41
C GLY A 181 11.93 -14.91 -26.82
N PRO A 182 11.58 -15.47 -27.99
CA PRO A 182 10.21 -15.44 -28.50
C PRO A 182 9.23 -16.08 -27.51
N ARG A 183 7.98 -15.57 -27.51
CA ARG A 183 6.92 -16.07 -26.63
C ARG A 183 6.80 -17.60 -26.78
N PRO A 184 7.02 -18.36 -25.69
CA PRO A 184 7.02 -19.82 -25.75
C PRO A 184 5.61 -20.38 -25.97
N ALA A 185 5.52 -21.62 -26.45
CA ALA A 185 4.27 -22.36 -26.42
C ALA A 185 3.82 -22.61 -24.96
N PRO A 186 2.51 -22.73 -24.68
CA PRO A 186 2.01 -23.00 -23.34
C PRO A 186 2.71 -24.21 -22.70
N GLY A 187 3.18 -24.06 -21.46
CA GLY A 187 3.88 -25.10 -20.71
C GLY A 187 5.37 -25.29 -21.05
N THR A 188 5.92 -24.52 -21.99
CA THR A 188 7.35 -24.58 -22.35
C THR A 188 8.15 -23.43 -21.74
N ARG A 189 9.42 -23.69 -21.39
CA ARG A 189 10.32 -22.66 -20.86
C ARG A 189 10.82 -21.76 -22.00
N PRO A 190 10.90 -20.43 -21.83
CA PRO A 190 11.52 -19.55 -22.82
C PRO A 190 12.96 -19.96 -23.15
N ALA A 191 13.36 -19.76 -24.41
CA ALA A 191 14.65 -20.20 -24.93
C ALA A 191 15.83 -19.73 -24.06
N ARG A 192 15.84 -18.45 -23.64
CA ARG A 192 16.94 -17.90 -22.86
C ARG A 192 17.05 -18.49 -21.45
N LEU A 193 15.91 -18.85 -20.85
CA LEU A 193 15.88 -19.53 -19.57
C LEU A 193 16.33 -20.99 -19.72
N GLU A 194 15.99 -21.68 -20.81
CA GLU A 194 16.47 -23.05 -21.06
C GLU A 194 17.99 -23.08 -21.28
N GLU A 195 18.55 -22.14 -22.05
CA GLU A 195 20.00 -22.01 -22.23
C GLU A 195 20.73 -21.87 -20.88
N LEU A 196 20.22 -20.98 -20.01
CA LEU A 196 20.77 -20.81 -18.66
C LEU A 196 20.58 -22.05 -17.80
N ALA A 197 19.44 -22.75 -17.91
CA ALA A 197 19.21 -23.99 -17.18
C ALA A 197 20.20 -25.09 -17.59
N VAL A 198 20.47 -25.25 -18.89
CA VAL A 198 21.50 -26.17 -19.41
C VAL A 198 22.87 -25.80 -18.86
N GLN A 199 23.26 -24.52 -18.93
CA GLN A 199 24.53 -24.06 -18.39
C GLN A 199 24.66 -24.32 -16.88
N ILE A 200 23.61 -24.10 -16.10
CA ILE A 200 23.58 -24.37 -14.65
C ILE A 200 23.74 -25.88 -14.39
N ARG A 201 23.04 -26.73 -15.15
CA ARG A 201 23.14 -28.19 -15.04
C ARG A 201 24.56 -28.68 -15.33
N GLU A 202 25.21 -28.14 -16.36
CA GLU A 202 26.59 -28.47 -16.72
C GLU A 202 27.57 -28.04 -15.63
N LEU A 203 27.49 -26.79 -15.17
CA LEU A 203 28.39 -26.24 -14.14
C LEU A 203 28.25 -26.93 -12.77
N LEU A 204 27.09 -27.50 -12.47
CA LEU A 204 26.85 -28.27 -11.24
C LEU A 204 26.97 -29.79 -11.42
N ALA A 205 27.32 -30.26 -12.62
CA ALA A 205 27.29 -31.68 -12.99
C ALA A 205 25.98 -32.38 -12.58
N ALA A 206 24.85 -31.70 -12.79
CA ALA A 206 23.52 -32.10 -12.34
C ALA A 206 22.51 -32.10 -13.50
N PRO A 207 22.54 -33.09 -14.41
CA PRO A 207 21.77 -33.06 -15.67
C PRO A 207 20.25 -33.05 -15.48
N ALA A 208 19.74 -33.61 -14.38
CA ALA A 208 18.30 -33.65 -14.08
C ALA A 208 17.81 -32.48 -13.22
N LEU A 209 18.65 -31.50 -12.88
CA LEU A 209 18.25 -30.39 -12.01
C LEU A 209 17.16 -29.55 -12.65
N ASN A 210 16.09 -29.28 -11.90
CA ASN A 210 15.15 -28.19 -12.18
C ASN A 210 15.54 -26.93 -11.39
N PRO A 211 16.07 -25.87 -12.05
CA PRO A 211 16.47 -24.64 -11.36
C PRO A 211 15.29 -23.86 -10.75
N ASP A 212 14.06 -24.14 -11.16
CA ASP A 212 12.84 -23.51 -10.61
C ASP A 212 12.48 -24.05 -9.22
N SER A 213 12.99 -25.23 -8.84
CA SER A 213 12.76 -25.85 -7.53
C SER A 213 13.83 -25.43 -6.53
N PRO A 214 13.53 -24.58 -5.53
CA PRO A 214 14.53 -24.14 -4.55
C PRO A 214 15.15 -25.29 -3.76
N VAL A 215 14.36 -26.35 -3.51
CA VAL A 215 14.79 -27.55 -2.79
C VAL A 215 15.79 -28.35 -3.61
N GLU A 216 15.52 -28.57 -4.89
CA GLU A 216 16.44 -29.28 -5.78
C GLU A 216 17.71 -28.47 -6.02
N LEU A 217 17.58 -27.16 -6.21
CA LEU A 217 18.70 -26.25 -6.40
C LEU A 217 19.63 -26.25 -5.17
N LEU A 218 19.10 -26.14 -3.94
CA LEU A 218 19.91 -26.26 -2.72
C LEU A 218 20.63 -27.60 -2.63
N ARG A 219 19.94 -28.69 -2.97
CA ARG A 219 20.53 -30.04 -2.95
C ARG A 219 21.67 -30.16 -3.96
N ALA A 220 21.51 -29.61 -5.17
CA ALA A 220 22.54 -29.62 -6.21
C ALA A 220 23.74 -28.74 -5.83
N LEU A 221 23.51 -27.54 -5.30
CA LEU A 221 24.56 -26.65 -4.82
C LEU A 221 25.38 -27.30 -3.69
N ARG A 222 24.72 -27.90 -2.69
CA ARG A 222 25.41 -28.63 -1.61
C ARG A 222 26.21 -29.82 -2.13
N ARG A 223 25.70 -30.56 -3.11
CA ARG A 223 26.43 -31.67 -3.74
C ARG A 223 27.68 -31.19 -4.49
N ALA A 224 27.64 -30.00 -5.07
CA ALA A 224 28.79 -29.34 -5.68
C ALA A 224 29.76 -28.71 -4.66
N GLY A 225 29.57 -28.96 -3.35
CA GLY A 225 30.42 -28.45 -2.28
C GLY A 225 30.10 -27.02 -1.84
N LEU A 226 28.96 -26.45 -2.28
CA LEU A 226 28.54 -25.09 -1.96
C LEU A 226 27.52 -25.14 -0.81
N ASP A 227 27.99 -24.90 0.42
CA ASP A 227 27.14 -24.97 1.62
C ASP A 227 26.32 -23.69 1.79
N LEU A 228 25.05 -23.75 1.37
CA LEU A 228 24.07 -22.68 1.51
C LEU A 228 22.85 -23.13 2.32
N THR A 229 22.26 -22.18 3.04
CA THR A 229 21.01 -22.40 3.79
C THR A 229 19.80 -21.93 2.99
N THR A 230 19.97 -20.94 2.12
CA THR A 230 18.92 -20.39 1.25
C THR A 230 19.41 -20.17 -0.18
N THR A 231 18.46 -20.06 -1.12
CA THR A 231 18.77 -19.68 -2.52
C THR A 231 18.60 -18.17 -2.72
N SER A 232 18.78 -17.37 -1.68
CA SER A 232 18.66 -15.91 -1.76
C SER A 232 19.77 -15.34 -2.65
N LYS A 233 19.50 -14.21 -3.29
CA LYS A 233 20.50 -13.51 -4.12
C LYS A 233 21.78 -13.20 -3.33
N TRP A 234 21.63 -12.82 -2.06
CA TRP A 234 22.76 -12.46 -1.21
C TRP A 234 23.63 -13.67 -0.87
N GLU A 235 23.05 -14.80 -0.47
CA GLU A 235 23.83 -16.02 -0.20
C GLU A 235 24.52 -16.54 -1.45
N ILE A 236 23.79 -16.64 -2.58
CA ILE A 236 24.36 -17.08 -3.85
C ILE A 236 25.50 -16.15 -4.30
N GLY A 237 25.33 -14.84 -4.14
CA GLY A 237 26.32 -13.83 -4.57
C GLY A 237 27.62 -13.85 -3.75
N ARG A 238 27.67 -14.53 -2.60
CA ARG A 238 28.90 -14.68 -1.79
C ARG A 238 29.74 -15.88 -2.20
N LEU A 239 29.24 -16.74 -3.08
CA LEU A 239 29.97 -17.91 -3.53
C LEU A 239 31.01 -17.52 -4.58
N GLU A 240 32.17 -18.17 -4.49
CA GLU A 240 33.20 -18.14 -5.52
C GLU A 240 33.04 -19.37 -6.43
N HIS A 241 32.03 -19.35 -7.30
CA HIS A 241 31.76 -20.45 -8.23
C HIS A 241 31.25 -19.93 -9.59
N PRO A 242 31.67 -20.51 -10.74
CA PRO A 242 31.24 -20.07 -12.07
C PRO A 242 29.71 -20.10 -12.28
N VAL A 243 28.98 -20.95 -11.55
CA VAL A 243 27.51 -21.05 -11.61
C VAL A 243 26.79 -19.77 -11.14
N VAL A 244 27.43 -18.93 -10.33
CA VAL A 244 26.78 -17.79 -9.67
C VAL A 244 26.20 -16.82 -10.69
N GLY A 245 26.98 -16.45 -11.71
CA GLY A 245 26.52 -15.53 -12.77
C GLY A 245 25.27 -16.05 -13.49
N PRO A 246 25.32 -17.25 -14.12
CA PRO A 246 24.17 -17.87 -14.77
C PRO A 246 22.97 -18.04 -13.83
N LEU A 247 23.18 -18.45 -12.58
CA LEU A 247 22.10 -18.68 -11.63
C LEU A 247 21.40 -17.38 -11.21
N LEU A 248 22.15 -16.32 -10.95
CA LEU A 248 21.58 -15.01 -10.63
C LEU A 248 20.81 -14.43 -11.81
N GLN A 249 21.32 -14.61 -13.04
CA GLN A 249 20.61 -14.21 -14.24
C GLN A 249 19.34 -15.04 -14.47
N TYR A 250 19.40 -16.36 -14.27
CA TYR A 250 18.24 -17.24 -14.35
C TYR A 250 17.15 -16.80 -13.38
N LYS A 251 17.50 -16.59 -12.10
CA LYS A 251 16.53 -16.13 -11.09
C LYS A 251 15.93 -14.77 -11.43
N LYS A 252 16.72 -13.84 -11.98
CA LYS A 252 16.24 -12.52 -12.44
C LYS A 252 15.19 -12.67 -13.56
N LEU A 253 15.51 -13.46 -14.59
CA LEU A 253 14.62 -13.69 -15.73
C LEU A 253 13.38 -14.51 -15.36
N ALA A 254 13.54 -15.53 -14.52
CA ALA A 254 12.43 -16.34 -14.02
C ALA A 254 11.44 -15.48 -13.21
N ARG A 255 11.95 -14.55 -12.39
CA ARG A 255 11.11 -13.61 -11.64
C ARG A 255 10.41 -12.57 -12.53
N LEU A 256 11.04 -12.16 -13.64
CA LEU A 256 10.39 -11.32 -14.66
C LEU A 256 9.25 -12.08 -15.32
N LEU A 257 9.52 -13.30 -15.83
CA LEU A 257 8.52 -14.16 -16.47
C LEU A 257 7.32 -14.43 -15.54
N SER A 258 7.60 -14.79 -14.28
CA SER A 258 6.54 -15.21 -13.35
C SER A 258 5.65 -14.05 -12.89
N ALA A 259 6.19 -12.84 -12.81
CA ALA A 259 5.46 -11.72 -12.20
C ALA A 259 4.94 -10.70 -13.21
N ASN A 260 5.63 -10.51 -14.33
CA ASN A 260 5.27 -9.53 -15.34
C ASN A 260 5.48 -10.09 -16.77
N GLY A 261 5.47 -11.42 -16.93
CA GLY A 261 5.56 -12.04 -18.25
C GLY A 261 4.27 -11.93 -19.06
N TRP A 262 4.20 -12.64 -20.18
CA TRP A 262 3.06 -12.58 -21.08
C TRP A 262 1.72 -12.95 -20.43
N ALA A 263 1.70 -13.94 -19.53
CA ALA A 263 0.47 -14.32 -18.81
C ALA A 263 -0.04 -13.17 -17.93
N TRP A 264 0.85 -12.46 -17.24
CA TRP A 264 0.49 -11.28 -16.47
C TRP A 264 -0.05 -10.17 -17.39
N LEU A 265 0.63 -9.92 -18.51
CA LEU A 265 0.22 -8.91 -19.48
C LEU A 265 -1.19 -9.19 -20.01
N ASP A 266 -1.49 -10.42 -20.41
CA ASP A 266 -2.82 -10.87 -20.86
C ASP A 266 -3.90 -10.75 -19.78
N SER A 267 -3.55 -11.05 -18.53
CA SER A 267 -4.46 -10.99 -17.39
C SER A 267 -4.83 -9.57 -16.96
N TRP A 268 -3.88 -8.63 -17.01
CA TRP A 268 -4.01 -7.35 -16.30
C TRP A 268 -4.10 -6.12 -17.20
N VAL A 269 -3.74 -6.25 -18.49
CA VAL A 269 -3.75 -5.13 -19.43
C VAL A 269 -4.81 -5.33 -20.50
N HIS A 270 -5.86 -4.53 -20.43
CA HIS A 270 -7.05 -4.63 -21.29
C HIS A 270 -7.28 -3.35 -22.07
N PRO A 271 -7.91 -3.40 -23.26
CA PRO A 271 -8.43 -2.20 -23.92
C PRO A 271 -9.29 -1.38 -22.95
N ASP A 272 -9.24 -0.06 -23.08
CA ASP A 272 -10.14 0.81 -22.32
C ASP A 272 -11.55 0.75 -22.94
N PRO A 273 -12.59 0.28 -22.20
CA PRO A 273 -13.94 0.18 -22.74
C PRO A 273 -14.56 1.55 -23.08
N THR A 274 -14.00 2.63 -22.53
CA THR A 274 -14.48 4.00 -22.74
C THR A 274 -13.65 4.78 -23.76
N ALA A 275 -12.60 4.15 -24.33
CA ALA A 275 -11.61 4.83 -25.13
C ALA A 275 -12.09 5.20 -26.55
N THR A 276 -11.71 6.40 -26.97
CA THR A 276 -11.57 6.73 -28.39
C THR A 276 -10.41 5.94 -29.00
N ALA A 277 -10.37 5.82 -30.33
CA ALA A 277 -9.38 5.02 -31.05
C ALA A 277 -7.89 5.39 -30.76
N SER A 278 -7.63 6.52 -30.11
CA SER A 278 -6.30 7.02 -29.78
C SER A 278 -5.77 6.62 -28.39
N ARG A 279 -6.59 6.08 -27.49
CA ARG A 279 -6.13 5.74 -26.13
C ARG A 279 -5.51 4.35 -26.07
N ARG A 280 -4.49 4.21 -25.23
CA ARG A 280 -3.77 2.96 -24.99
C ARG A 280 -4.57 2.00 -24.10
N PRO A 281 -4.32 0.68 -24.19
CA PRO A 281 -4.75 -0.27 -23.18
C PRO A 281 -4.39 0.19 -21.76
N ARG A 282 -5.15 -0.27 -20.77
CA ARG A 282 -4.97 0.10 -19.37
C ARG A 282 -4.60 -1.09 -18.52
N PHE A 283 -3.60 -0.90 -17.68
CA PHE A 283 -3.38 -1.72 -16.50
C PHE A 283 -4.29 -1.22 -15.38
N ARG A 284 -5.16 -2.08 -14.86
CA ARG A 284 -6.14 -1.74 -13.83
C ARG A 284 -5.85 -2.52 -12.55
N PRO A 285 -5.04 -1.97 -11.64
CA PRO A 285 -4.75 -2.64 -10.38
C PRO A 285 -5.98 -2.70 -9.49
N ASP A 286 -6.16 -3.83 -8.80
CA ASP A 286 -7.19 -4.00 -7.79
C ASP A 286 -6.60 -3.76 -6.39
N TYR A 287 -6.88 -2.58 -5.85
CA TYR A 287 -6.41 -2.15 -4.54
C TYR A 287 -7.40 -2.54 -3.44
N VAL A 288 -6.84 -2.91 -2.30
CA VAL A 288 -7.57 -3.08 -1.05
C VAL A 288 -7.13 -1.98 -0.07
N PRO A 289 -7.83 -0.82 -0.05
CA PRO A 289 -7.69 0.19 0.99
C PRO A 289 -7.84 -0.42 2.38
N GLY A 290 -6.98 -0.02 3.32
CA GLY A 290 -7.00 -0.55 4.69
C GLY A 290 -6.68 -2.05 4.81
N GLY A 291 -6.18 -2.70 3.76
CA GLY A 291 -5.96 -4.15 3.72
C GLY A 291 -4.84 -4.67 4.64
N VAL A 292 -3.99 -3.79 5.16
CA VAL A 292 -2.97 -4.11 6.18
C VAL A 292 -3.28 -3.34 7.46
N VAL A 293 -2.99 -3.93 8.62
CA VAL A 293 -3.26 -3.34 9.95
C VAL A 293 -2.67 -1.93 10.14
N THR A 294 -1.60 -1.58 9.43
CA THR A 294 -0.99 -0.24 9.46
C THR A 294 -1.79 0.80 8.66
N GLY A 295 -2.80 0.40 7.89
CA GLY A 295 -3.55 1.26 6.97
C GLY A 295 -2.95 1.31 5.55
N ARG A 296 -1.84 0.60 5.30
CA ARG A 296 -1.31 0.46 3.93
C ARG A 296 -2.30 -0.28 3.05
N TRP A 297 -2.36 0.12 1.79
CA TRP A 297 -3.16 -0.57 0.79
C TRP A 297 -2.52 -1.92 0.48
N ALA A 298 -3.35 -2.95 0.41
CA ALA A 298 -3.00 -4.24 -0.13
C ALA A 298 -3.53 -4.37 -1.58
N THR A 299 -3.32 -5.51 -2.19
CA THR A 299 -3.65 -5.76 -3.60
C THR A 299 -4.27 -7.13 -3.72
N SER A 300 -5.29 -7.27 -4.55
CA SER A 300 -5.79 -8.60 -4.94
C SER A 300 -4.91 -9.12 -6.11
N GLY A 301 -4.70 -10.44 -6.21
CA GLY A 301 -3.93 -11.03 -7.31
C GLY A 301 -2.39 -11.06 -7.18
N GLY A 302 -1.85 -10.89 -5.96
CA GLY A 302 -0.40 -11.01 -5.72
C GLY A 302 0.41 -9.83 -6.26
N GLY A 303 1.73 -9.96 -6.38
CA GLY A 303 2.68 -8.88 -6.70
C GLY A 303 2.52 -8.18 -8.07
N ALA A 304 1.35 -8.24 -8.70
CA ALA A 304 0.98 -7.58 -9.96
C ALA A 304 1.27 -6.07 -9.97
N LEU A 305 1.23 -5.42 -8.79
CA LEU A 305 1.50 -3.99 -8.65
C LEU A 305 3.00 -3.63 -8.61
N GLN A 306 3.89 -4.61 -8.47
CA GLN A 306 5.33 -4.33 -8.56
C GLN A 306 5.72 -4.17 -10.02
N LEU A 307 6.07 -2.94 -10.40
CA LEU A 307 6.54 -2.58 -11.74
C LEU A 307 8.07 -2.47 -11.74
N PRO A 308 8.82 -3.57 -11.98
CA PRO A 308 10.27 -3.52 -12.03
C PRO A 308 10.77 -2.62 -13.16
N LYS A 309 11.95 -1.99 -12.97
CA LYS A 309 12.55 -1.08 -13.97
C LYS A 309 12.51 -1.62 -15.41
N GLN A 310 12.73 -2.93 -15.58
CA GLN A 310 12.73 -3.57 -16.90
C GLN A 310 11.43 -3.42 -17.69
N ILE A 311 10.28 -3.23 -17.05
CA ILE A 311 8.99 -3.09 -17.74
C ILE A 311 8.42 -1.67 -17.67
N ARG A 312 9.02 -0.76 -16.88
CA ARG A 312 8.50 0.60 -16.69
C ARG A 312 8.36 1.37 -18.01
N ALA A 313 9.20 1.08 -19.00
CA ALA A 313 9.11 1.67 -20.34
C ALA A 313 7.83 1.30 -21.11
N ALA A 314 7.10 0.25 -20.69
CA ALA A 314 5.79 -0.09 -21.23
C ALA A 314 4.66 0.78 -20.66
N VAL A 315 4.86 1.41 -19.49
CA VAL A 315 3.93 2.41 -18.98
C VAL A 315 4.17 3.71 -19.75
N ARG A 316 3.23 4.05 -20.63
CA ARG A 316 3.38 5.18 -21.56
C ARG A 316 2.11 6.01 -21.56
N ALA A 317 2.27 7.33 -21.49
CA ALA A 317 1.16 8.25 -21.65
C ALA A 317 0.46 8.06 -23.01
N ASP A 318 -0.84 8.36 -23.04
CA ASP A 318 -1.56 8.52 -24.29
C ASP A 318 -0.95 9.65 -25.16
N PRO A 319 -1.15 9.65 -26.49
CA PRO A 319 -0.71 10.73 -27.35
C PRO A 319 -1.27 12.09 -26.90
N GLY A 320 -0.42 13.12 -26.76
CA GLY A 320 -0.80 14.45 -26.25
C GLY A 320 -0.92 14.54 -24.73
N TRP A 321 -0.51 13.50 -24.01
CA TRP A 321 -0.51 13.44 -22.55
C TRP A 321 0.89 13.20 -21.99
N ARG A 322 1.02 13.39 -20.68
CA ARG A 322 2.22 13.15 -19.87
C ARG A 322 1.86 12.36 -18.62
N LEU A 323 2.84 11.62 -18.11
CA LEU A 323 2.82 11.04 -16.76
C LEU A 323 3.55 11.99 -15.83
N VAL A 324 2.87 12.47 -14.80
CA VAL A 324 3.47 13.17 -13.66
C VAL A 324 3.72 12.13 -12.58
N VAL A 325 4.96 11.70 -12.44
CA VAL A 325 5.41 10.68 -11.49
C VAL A 325 6.00 11.39 -10.29
N ALA A 326 5.55 11.05 -9.09
CA ALA A 326 6.04 11.67 -7.86
C ALA A 326 6.31 10.61 -6.78
N ASP A 327 7.51 10.65 -6.21
CA ASP A 327 7.93 9.78 -5.10
C ASP A 327 8.24 10.61 -3.84
N ALA A 328 7.74 10.19 -2.68
CA ALA A 328 7.99 10.88 -1.42
C ALA A 328 9.29 10.40 -0.76
N ALA A 329 10.35 11.17 -0.98
CA ALA A 329 11.70 10.88 -0.50
C ALA A 329 11.79 10.70 1.03
N GLN A 330 12.07 9.46 1.46
CA GLN A 330 12.33 9.09 2.85
C GLN A 330 11.18 9.46 3.81
N ILE A 331 9.94 9.13 3.43
CA ILE A 331 8.75 9.51 4.19
C ILE A 331 8.77 9.03 5.65
N GLU A 332 9.19 7.78 5.91
CA GLU A 332 9.16 7.19 7.26
C GLU A 332 10.07 7.94 8.26
N PRO A 333 11.37 8.21 7.98
CA PRO A 333 12.19 9.06 8.84
C PRO A 333 11.62 10.47 9.08
N ARG A 334 10.99 11.08 8.06
CA ARG A 334 10.41 12.43 8.16
C ARG A 334 9.17 12.45 9.04
N VAL A 335 8.29 11.46 8.86
CA VAL A 335 7.14 11.22 9.73
C VAL A 335 7.59 11.00 11.17
N LEU A 336 8.65 10.21 11.40
CA LEU A 336 9.20 10.02 12.74
C LEU A 336 9.67 11.36 13.35
N ALA A 337 10.37 12.19 12.57
CA ALA A 337 10.79 13.52 13.03
C ALA A 337 9.58 14.40 13.42
N ALA A 338 8.49 14.35 12.64
CA ALA A 338 7.28 15.13 12.90
C ALA A 338 6.54 14.63 14.15
N VAL A 339 6.32 13.31 14.26
CA VAL A 339 5.65 12.67 15.41
C VAL A 339 6.42 12.94 16.71
N ALA A 340 7.74 12.86 16.67
CA ALA A 340 8.59 13.17 17.83
C ALA A 340 8.73 14.67 18.10
N SER A 341 8.36 15.51 17.13
CA SER A 341 8.68 16.94 17.06
C SER A 341 10.18 17.18 17.30
N ASP A 342 11.02 16.37 16.66
CA ASP A 342 12.47 16.41 16.79
C ASP A 342 13.07 17.40 15.78
N ASP A 343 13.29 18.64 16.23
CA ASP A 343 13.81 19.73 15.40
C ASP A 343 15.20 19.43 14.81
N ALA A 344 16.03 18.66 15.52
CA ALA A 344 17.37 18.31 15.05
C ALA A 344 17.29 17.35 13.86
N LEU A 345 16.41 16.34 13.94
CA LEU A 345 16.17 15.42 12.83
C LEU A 345 15.44 16.12 11.67
N ALA A 346 14.46 16.97 11.97
CA ALA A 346 13.75 17.79 10.97
C ALA A 346 14.74 18.64 10.18
N ALA A 347 15.66 19.32 10.87
CA ALA A 347 16.65 20.19 10.26
C ALA A 347 17.73 19.41 9.47
N ALA A 348 17.93 18.12 9.75
CA ALA A 348 18.78 17.26 8.91
C ALA A 348 18.10 16.93 7.57
N GLY A 349 16.78 16.80 7.54
CA GLY A 349 16.01 16.55 6.32
C GLY A 349 15.67 17.79 5.48
N GLN A 350 16.08 19.00 5.89
CA GLN A 350 15.71 20.25 5.19
C GLN A 350 16.36 20.40 3.81
N ALA A 351 17.59 19.91 3.63
CA ALA A 351 18.36 20.05 2.40
C ALA A 351 17.99 19.03 1.30
N GLY A 352 16.89 18.29 1.43
CA GLY A 352 16.45 17.26 0.49
C GLY A 352 16.80 15.85 0.95
N ASP A 353 18.06 15.41 0.83
CA ASP A 353 18.45 14.06 1.24
C ASP A 353 18.71 13.99 2.76
N LEU A 354 17.80 13.36 3.50
CA LEU A 354 17.90 13.23 4.95
C LEU A 354 19.15 12.45 5.39
N TYR A 355 19.55 11.41 4.65
CA TYR A 355 20.71 10.60 5.02
C TYR A 355 22.01 11.37 4.79
N GLN A 356 22.08 12.15 3.72
CA GLN A 356 23.20 13.07 3.51
C GLN A 356 23.22 14.16 4.60
N GLY A 357 22.07 14.71 4.97
CA GLY A 357 21.98 15.70 6.05
C GLY A 357 22.44 15.18 7.42
N LEU A 358 22.31 13.87 7.70
CA LEU A 358 22.91 13.23 8.88
C LEU A 358 24.44 13.25 8.85
N VAL A 359 25.03 13.05 7.66
CA VAL A 359 26.49 13.09 7.45
C VAL A 359 27.01 14.51 7.55
N ASP A 360 26.34 15.47 6.90
CA ASP A 360 26.75 16.87 6.90
C ASP A 360 26.74 17.49 8.32
N ARG A 361 25.90 16.94 9.20
CA ARG A 361 25.83 17.29 10.63
C ARG A 361 26.81 16.52 11.51
N GLY A 362 27.63 15.65 10.92
CA GLY A 362 28.64 14.86 11.63
C GLY A 362 28.07 13.73 12.49
N VAL A 363 26.81 13.33 12.29
CA VAL A 363 26.19 12.23 13.06
C VAL A 363 26.68 10.87 12.57
N MET A 364 26.93 10.75 11.27
CA MET A 364 27.34 9.51 10.59
C MET A 364 28.53 9.76 9.66
N GLY A 365 29.34 8.74 9.41
CA GLY A 365 30.53 8.88 8.57
C GLY A 365 30.19 8.89 7.08
N THR A 366 29.24 8.05 6.67
CA THR A 366 28.79 7.97 5.27
C THR A 366 27.27 7.93 5.15
N ARG A 367 26.76 8.27 3.95
CA ARG A 367 25.33 8.21 3.64
C ARG A 367 24.79 6.78 3.78
N ALA A 368 25.58 5.78 3.40
CA ALA A 368 25.22 4.37 3.51
C ALA A 368 25.04 3.96 4.98
N GLU A 369 25.99 4.32 5.85
CA GLU A 369 25.89 4.13 7.30
C GLU A 369 24.65 4.84 7.87
N ALA A 370 24.40 6.09 7.46
CA ALA A 370 23.24 6.85 7.92
C ALA A 370 21.92 6.17 7.55
N LYS A 371 21.81 5.65 6.32
CA LYS A 371 20.65 4.87 5.88
C LYS A 371 20.49 3.59 6.71
N VAL A 372 21.56 2.82 6.88
CA VAL A 372 21.54 1.57 7.65
C VAL A 372 21.14 1.83 9.11
N ALA A 373 21.71 2.85 9.75
CA ALA A 373 21.41 3.22 11.13
C ALA A 373 19.94 3.66 11.30
N MET A 374 19.45 4.55 10.43
CA MET A 374 18.09 5.07 10.49
C MET A 374 17.05 3.97 10.24
N LEU A 375 17.23 3.14 9.22
CA LEU A 375 16.33 2.02 8.95
C LEU A 375 16.39 0.96 10.06
N GLY A 376 17.58 0.75 10.66
CA GLY A 376 17.71 -0.11 11.82
C GLY A 376 16.94 0.42 13.03
N ALA A 377 16.92 1.74 13.23
CA ALA A 377 16.18 2.38 14.31
C ALA A 377 14.67 2.27 14.09
N LEU A 378 14.21 2.47 12.86
CA LEU A 378 12.82 2.34 12.47
C LEU A 378 12.31 0.90 12.59
N TYR A 379 13.10 -0.09 12.14
CA TYR A 379 12.65 -1.48 12.06
C TYR A 379 13.10 -2.39 13.21
N GLY A 380 13.84 -1.84 14.18
CA GLY A 380 14.33 -2.59 15.34
C GLY A 380 15.43 -3.59 15.00
N ALA A 381 16.26 -3.31 13.99
CA ALA A 381 17.46 -4.09 13.74
C ALA A 381 18.55 -3.70 14.76
N THR A 382 18.72 -4.54 15.79
CA THR A 382 19.64 -4.30 16.92
C THR A 382 20.98 -5.04 16.79
N THR A 383 21.16 -5.85 15.74
CA THR A 383 22.36 -6.64 15.50
C THR A 383 23.11 -6.16 14.26
N GLY A 384 24.38 -6.56 14.14
CA GLY A 384 25.23 -6.18 13.01
C GLY A 384 25.59 -4.69 12.99
N GLU A 385 25.88 -4.18 11.80
CA GLU A 385 26.32 -2.81 11.56
C GLU A 385 25.33 -1.76 12.09
N ALA A 386 24.03 -1.98 11.90
CA ALA A 386 22.99 -1.09 12.43
C ALA A 386 23.02 -0.97 13.97
N GLY A 387 23.30 -2.07 14.67
CA GLY A 387 23.43 -2.10 16.13
C GLY A 387 24.62 -1.27 16.64
N LEU A 388 25.74 -1.27 15.91
CA LEU A 388 26.94 -0.48 16.26
C LEU A 388 26.72 1.02 16.09
N LEU A 389 25.90 1.42 15.11
CA LEU A 389 25.62 2.81 14.78
C LEU A 389 24.49 3.41 15.64
N MET A 390 23.63 2.57 16.24
CA MET A 390 22.45 2.99 17.01
C MET A 390 22.76 3.98 18.16
N PRO A 391 23.79 3.76 19.00
CA PRO A 391 24.05 4.67 20.13
C PRO A 391 24.40 6.10 19.70
N ARG A 392 24.98 6.28 18.50
CA ARG A 392 25.23 7.61 17.94
C ARG A 392 23.93 8.29 17.53
N LEU A 393 23.04 7.56 16.85
CA LEU A 393 21.74 8.07 16.44
C LEU A 393 20.86 8.45 17.62
N MET A 394 20.80 7.60 18.66
CA MET A 394 20.05 7.87 19.89
C MET A 394 20.53 9.12 20.62
N ARG A 395 21.84 9.39 20.61
CA ARG A 395 22.40 10.61 21.21
C ARG A 395 22.06 11.86 20.40
N ALA A 396 22.07 11.75 19.07
CA ALA A 396 21.79 12.87 18.18
C ALA A 396 20.29 13.22 18.12
N TYR A 397 19.41 12.21 18.15
CA TYR A 397 17.96 12.36 17.95
C TYR A 397 17.15 11.61 19.02
N PRO A 398 17.31 11.95 20.31
CA PRO A 398 16.72 11.21 21.41
C PRO A 398 15.19 11.22 21.41
N ARG A 399 14.55 12.27 20.88
CA ARG A 399 13.08 12.36 20.80
C ARG A 399 12.56 11.39 19.76
N ALA A 400 13.15 11.41 18.57
CA ALA A 400 12.81 10.48 17.49
C ALA A 400 13.02 9.02 17.91
N THR A 401 14.18 8.67 18.45
CA THR A 401 14.42 7.28 18.90
C THR A 401 13.55 6.90 20.10
N GLY A 402 13.24 7.86 20.99
CA GLY A 402 12.37 7.64 22.14
C GLY A 402 10.95 7.20 21.76
N VAL A 403 10.39 7.73 20.66
CA VAL A 403 9.05 7.33 20.15
C VAL A 403 9.02 5.85 19.77
N VAL A 404 9.97 5.42 18.93
CA VAL A 404 10.03 4.03 18.43
C VAL A 404 10.41 3.03 19.54
N GLU A 405 11.23 3.44 20.50
CA GLU A 405 11.55 2.62 21.67
C GLU A 405 10.39 2.48 22.63
N GLN A 406 9.63 3.55 22.86
CA GLN A 406 8.44 3.49 23.71
C GLN A 406 7.38 2.57 23.09
N ALA A 407 7.15 2.68 21.78
CA ALA A 407 6.25 1.78 21.07
C ALA A 407 6.69 0.31 21.19
N ALA A 408 8.00 0.04 21.08
CA ALA A 408 8.55 -1.30 21.26
C ALA A 408 8.32 -1.84 22.68
N ARG A 409 8.61 -1.04 23.71
CA ARG A 409 8.39 -1.41 25.12
C ARG A 409 6.93 -1.70 25.41
N THR A 410 6.01 -0.87 24.90
CA THR A 410 4.57 -1.10 25.04
C THR A 410 4.16 -2.45 24.42
N GLY A 411 4.67 -2.77 23.23
CA GLY A 411 4.40 -4.06 22.58
C GLY A 411 5.01 -5.24 23.33
N GLU A 412 6.24 -5.13 23.82
CA GLU A 412 6.90 -6.17 24.62
C GLU A 412 6.12 -6.51 25.90
N GLN A 413 5.36 -5.55 26.43
CA GLN A 413 4.49 -5.70 27.60
C GLN A 413 3.07 -6.18 27.24
N GLY A 414 2.79 -6.45 25.97
CA GLY A 414 1.48 -6.89 25.48
C GLY A 414 0.45 -5.76 25.26
N GLY A 415 0.89 -4.51 25.29
CA GLY A 415 0.04 -3.35 25.03
C GLY A 415 -0.15 -3.05 23.54
N THR A 416 -1.09 -2.16 23.24
CA THR A 416 -1.34 -1.63 21.89
C THR A 416 -0.75 -0.23 21.72
N VAL A 417 -0.49 0.16 20.47
CA VAL A 417 0.05 1.47 20.10
C VAL A 417 -0.85 2.16 19.09
N ARG A 418 -0.68 3.47 18.93
CA ARG A 418 -1.47 4.29 18.01
C ARG A 418 -0.57 5.07 17.06
N THR A 419 -1.05 5.25 15.82
CA THR A 419 -0.51 6.21 14.87
C THR A 419 -0.87 7.64 15.25
N TRP A 420 -0.39 8.62 14.50
CA TRP A 420 -0.65 10.02 14.77
C TRP A 420 -2.14 10.40 14.73
N LEU A 421 -2.90 9.90 13.74
CA LEU A 421 -4.33 10.20 13.63
C LEU A 421 -5.23 9.26 14.47
N GLY A 422 -4.65 8.26 15.12
CA GLY A 422 -5.33 7.44 16.13
C GLY A 422 -5.68 6.01 15.70
N ARG A 423 -5.20 5.54 14.53
CA ARG A 423 -5.29 4.12 14.17
C ARG A 423 -4.59 3.30 15.24
N THR A 424 -5.30 2.32 15.81
CA THR A 424 -4.82 1.51 16.93
C THR A 424 -4.39 0.13 16.43
N SER A 425 -3.23 -0.35 16.89
CA SER A 425 -2.75 -1.69 16.54
C SER A 425 -3.65 -2.77 17.15
N PRO A 426 -3.77 -3.95 16.52
CA PRO A 426 -4.42 -5.08 17.17
C PRO A 426 -3.65 -5.47 18.46
N PRO A 427 -4.34 -6.09 19.44
CA PRO A 427 -3.66 -6.70 20.59
C PRO A 427 -2.82 -7.91 20.16
N PRO A 428 -1.85 -8.35 20.99
CA PRO A 428 -1.17 -9.62 20.77
C PRO A 428 -2.17 -10.77 20.61
N PRO A 429 -1.91 -11.75 19.73
CA PRO A 429 -2.75 -12.93 19.62
C PRO A 429 -2.69 -13.74 20.92
N GLU A 430 -3.72 -14.54 21.19
CA GLU A 430 -3.80 -15.40 22.39
C GLU A 430 -2.55 -16.27 22.56
N SER A 431 -2.01 -16.82 21.47
CA SER A 431 -0.76 -17.61 21.48
C SER A 431 0.45 -16.85 22.05
N TRP A 432 0.46 -15.51 21.98
CA TRP A 432 1.48 -14.70 22.61
C TRP A 432 1.31 -14.71 24.13
N HIS A 433 0.08 -14.54 24.63
CA HIS A 433 -0.25 -14.56 26.05
C HIS A 433 0.02 -15.94 26.67
N GLU A 434 -0.35 -17.02 25.97
CA GLU A 434 -0.03 -18.39 26.38
C GLU A 434 1.47 -18.61 26.54
N ARG A 435 2.29 -18.08 25.61
CA ARG A 435 3.75 -18.16 25.70
C ARG A 435 4.31 -17.40 26.90
N GLN A 436 3.76 -16.22 27.21
CA GLN A 436 4.19 -15.47 28.39
C GLN A 436 3.78 -16.18 29.69
N ALA A 437 2.54 -16.68 29.75
CA ALA A 437 2.03 -17.43 30.90
C ALA A 437 2.83 -18.71 31.16
N ALA A 438 3.20 -19.45 30.11
CA ALA A 438 4.03 -20.64 30.22
C ALA A 438 5.44 -20.33 30.75
N ALA A 439 6.03 -19.20 30.37
CA ALA A 439 7.33 -18.77 30.86
C ALA A 439 7.32 -18.23 32.29
N SER A 440 6.16 -17.84 32.82
CA SER A 440 6.00 -17.40 34.22
C SER A 440 5.76 -18.55 35.20
N GLN A 441 5.64 -19.79 34.71
CA GLN A 441 5.48 -20.97 35.57
C GLN A 441 6.78 -21.28 36.32
N PRO A 442 6.73 -21.69 37.60
CA PRO A 442 7.93 -22.04 38.37
C PRO A 442 8.79 -23.14 37.72
N GLU A 443 8.15 -24.04 36.98
CA GLU A 443 8.77 -25.19 36.31
C GLU A 443 9.30 -24.86 34.89
N ALA A 444 9.26 -23.57 34.48
CA ALA A 444 9.60 -23.18 33.13
C ALA A 444 11.09 -23.45 32.81
N THR A 445 11.34 -24.11 31.68
CA THR A 445 12.72 -24.33 31.21
C THR A 445 13.28 -23.08 30.56
N ASP A 446 14.61 -22.94 30.55
CA ASP A 446 15.29 -21.83 29.84
C ASP A 446 14.87 -21.72 28.37
N ALA A 447 14.53 -22.83 27.72
CA ALA A 447 14.08 -22.83 26.33
C ALA A 447 12.71 -22.15 26.19
N VAL A 448 11.79 -22.37 27.14
CA VAL A 448 10.47 -21.72 27.18
C VAL A 448 10.64 -20.23 27.44
N GLU A 449 11.45 -19.84 28.43
CA GLU A 449 11.71 -18.43 28.71
C GLU A 449 12.32 -17.71 27.51
N ARG A 450 13.32 -18.31 26.84
CA ARG A 450 13.92 -17.72 25.63
C ARG A 450 12.90 -17.51 24.53
N ARG A 451 11.99 -18.46 24.32
CA ARG A 451 10.93 -18.36 23.30
C ARG A 451 9.92 -17.27 23.64
N ALA A 452 9.55 -17.12 24.91
CA ALA A 452 8.67 -16.04 25.37
C ALA A 452 9.33 -14.66 25.20
N ARG A 453 10.61 -14.51 25.57
CA ARG A 453 11.39 -13.28 25.34
C ARG A 453 11.52 -12.96 23.85
N GLN A 454 11.70 -13.96 23.00
CA GLN A 454 11.72 -13.75 21.55
C GLN A 454 10.36 -13.28 21.04
N GLY A 455 9.27 -13.92 21.46
CA GLY A 455 7.91 -13.50 21.09
C GLY A 455 7.57 -12.09 21.57
N ALA A 456 8.01 -11.69 22.76
CA ALA A 456 7.88 -10.32 23.27
C ALA A 456 8.63 -9.33 22.36
N ARG A 457 9.90 -9.60 22.04
CA ARG A 457 10.71 -8.75 21.13
C ARG A 457 10.15 -8.68 19.71
N ASP A 458 9.59 -9.78 19.21
CA ASP A 458 8.96 -9.81 17.89
C ASP A 458 7.74 -8.89 17.86
N TRP A 459 6.91 -8.93 18.92
CA TRP A 459 5.78 -8.02 19.07
C TRP A 459 6.22 -6.56 19.28
N GLY A 460 7.31 -6.33 20.02
CA GLY A 460 7.93 -5.00 20.15
C GLY A 460 8.42 -4.43 18.81
N ARG A 461 8.97 -5.26 17.92
CA ARG A 461 9.31 -4.82 16.56
C ARG A 461 8.07 -4.52 15.72
N PHE A 462 7.01 -5.29 15.88
CA PHE A 462 5.73 -5.01 15.23
C PHE A 462 5.16 -3.64 15.65
N THR A 463 5.03 -3.36 16.94
CA THR A 463 4.48 -2.08 17.43
C THR A 463 5.39 -0.90 17.11
N ARG A 464 6.72 -1.09 17.14
CA ARG A 464 7.70 -0.12 16.66
C ARG A 464 7.43 0.29 15.20
N ASN A 465 7.30 -0.70 14.32
CA ASN A 465 7.07 -0.45 12.90
C ASN A 465 5.70 0.20 12.69
N PHE A 466 4.69 -0.24 13.45
CA PHE A 466 3.32 0.22 13.34
C PHE A 466 3.18 1.74 13.46
N VAL A 467 3.81 2.36 14.48
CA VAL A 467 3.63 3.79 14.74
C VAL A 467 4.17 4.67 13.61
N VAL A 468 5.28 4.28 12.99
CA VAL A 468 5.86 5.07 11.88
C VAL A 468 5.21 4.71 10.55
N GLN A 469 5.13 3.42 10.21
CA GLN A 469 4.57 2.99 8.94
C GLN A 469 3.09 3.35 8.81
N GLY A 470 2.33 3.25 9.89
CA GLY A 470 0.92 3.62 9.89
C GLY A 470 0.74 5.13 9.79
N THR A 471 1.55 5.93 10.47
CA THR A 471 1.49 7.39 10.31
C THR A 471 1.95 7.82 8.90
N ALA A 472 2.90 7.11 8.28
CA ALA A 472 3.25 7.35 6.88
C ALA A 472 2.10 7.00 5.92
N ALA A 473 1.35 5.93 6.19
CA ALA A 473 0.14 5.61 5.43
C ALA A 473 -0.95 6.68 5.60
N GLU A 474 -1.13 7.21 6.81
CA GLU A 474 -2.04 8.35 7.06
C GLU A 474 -1.63 9.60 6.27
N TRP A 475 -0.34 9.91 6.22
CA TRP A 475 0.16 11.01 5.42
C TRP A 475 -0.11 10.78 3.92
N ALA A 476 0.14 9.57 3.41
CA ALA A 476 -0.09 9.22 2.01
C ALA A 476 -1.58 9.34 1.63
N LEU A 477 -2.51 8.92 2.51
CA LEU A 477 -3.95 9.10 2.30
C LEU A 477 -4.34 10.59 2.22
N CYS A 478 -3.83 11.43 3.13
CA CYS A 478 -4.07 12.87 3.07
C CYS A 478 -3.44 13.51 1.82
N TRP A 479 -2.27 13.04 1.40
CA TRP A 479 -1.61 13.51 0.19
C TRP A 479 -2.42 13.18 -1.07
N MET A 480 -2.84 11.92 -1.24
CA MET A 480 -3.69 11.54 -2.37
C MET A 480 -5.06 12.24 -2.32
N GLY A 481 -5.65 12.41 -1.13
CA GLY A 481 -6.90 13.16 -0.95
C GLY A 481 -6.78 14.61 -1.39
N GLU A 482 -5.66 15.28 -1.06
CA GLU A 482 -5.37 16.65 -1.51
C GLU A 482 -5.09 16.73 -3.02
N ILE A 483 -4.35 15.76 -3.59
CA ILE A 483 -4.16 15.67 -5.04
C ILE A 483 -5.52 15.60 -5.70
N ARG A 484 -6.35 14.62 -5.32
CA ARG A 484 -7.70 14.43 -5.87
C ARG A 484 -8.53 15.72 -5.79
N ARG A 485 -8.54 16.39 -4.63
CA ARG A 485 -9.27 17.65 -4.43
C ARG A 485 -8.81 18.76 -5.38
N ARG A 486 -7.52 18.82 -5.70
CA ARG A 486 -6.94 19.81 -6.63
C ARG A 486 -7.20 19.44 -8.08
N LEU A 487 -7.13 18.15 -8.44
CA LEU A 487 -7.38 17.67 -9.81
C LEU A 487 -8.84 17.88 -10.24
N ILE A 488 -9.81 17.81 -9.33
CA ILE A 488 -11.23 18.10 -9.62
C ILE A 488 -11.44 19.50 -10.23
N ARG A 489 -10.54 20.46 -9.98
CA ARG A 489 -10.63 21.82 -10.56
C ARG A 489 -10.42 21.86 -12.07
N TYR A 490 -9.94 20.77 -12.66
CA TYR A 490 -9.69 20.63 -14.08
C TYR A 490 -10.84 19.91 -14.81
N ASP A 491 -11.95 19.63 -14.12
CA ASP A 491 -13.10 18.90 -14.69
C ASP A 491 -13.71 19.60 -15.93
N ASP A 492 -13.60 20.93 -16.03
CA ASP A 492 -14.11 21.73 -17.17
C ASP A 492 -13.31 21.55 -18.47
N LEU A 493 -12.14 20.88 -18.44
CA LEU A 493 -11.28 20.71 -19.61
C LEU A 493 -11.74 19.57 -20.55
N GLY A 494 -12.82 18.86 -20.22
CA GLY A 494 -13.30 17.67 -20.95
C GLY A 494 -12.41 16.44 -20.72
N GLU A 495 -11.10 16.57 -20.96
CA GLU A 495 -10.08 15.58 -20.66
C GLU A 495 -9.27 16.00 -19.43
N ARG A 496 -9.68 15.55 -18.24
CA ARG A 496 -9.05 15.97 -16.97
C ARG A 496 -7.84 15.13 -16.58
N PRO A 497 -6.84 15.72 -15.89
CA PRO A 497 -5.82 14.96 -15.17
C PRO A 497 -6.44 14.07 -14.09
N HIS A 498 -5.89 12.88 -13.89
CA HIS A 498 -6.41 11.93 -12.91
C HIS A 498 -5.30 11.01 -12.37
N LEU A 499 -5.44 10.59 -11.11
CA LEU A 499 -4.55 9.61 -10.48
C LEU A 499 -4.77 8.25 -11.14
N VAL A 500 -3.68 7.61 -11.57
CA VAL A 500 -3.72 6.32 -12.29
C VAL A 500 -2.91 5.21 -11.61
N PHE A 501 -2.10 5.56 -10.59
CA PHE A 501 -1.29 4.58 -9.87
C PHE A 501 -0.89 5.11 -8.50
N PHE A 502 -0.81 4.19 -7.54
CA PHE A 502 -0.26 4.42 -6.21
C PHE A 502 0.50 3.18 -5.72
N LEU A 503 1.72 3.36 -5.22
CA LEU A 503 2.47 2.29 -4.58
C LEU A 503 3.30 2.85 -3.42
N HIS A 504 2.86 2.58 -2.20
CA HIS A 504 3.48 3.03 -0.95
C HIS A 504 3.54 4.56 -0.81
N ASP A 505 4.55 5.17 -1.41
CA ASP A 505 4.89 6.59 -1.36
C ASP A 505 5.06 7.19 -2.76
N GLU A 506 4.78 6.41 -3.81
CA GLU A 506 4.81 6.84 -5.20
C GLU A 506 3.38 7.00 -5.76
N VAL A 507 3.11 8.09 -6.48
CA VAL A 507 1.88 8.32 -7.25
C VAL A 507 2.21 8.62 -8.71
N ILE A 508 1.30 8.24 -9.60
CA ILE A 508 1.33 8.67 -11.00
C ILE A 508 0.01 9.35 -11.35
N VAL A 509 0.09 10.57 -11.87
CA VAL A 509 -1.03 11.29 -12.46
C VAL A 509 -0.87 11.28 -13.98
N HIS A 510 -1.89 10.86 -14.70
CA HIS A 510 -1.95 10.98 -16.15
C HIS A 510 -2.64 12.31 -16.48
N ALA A 511 -1.93 13.21 -17.17
CA ALA A 511 -2.39 14.58 -17.41
C ALA A 511 -2.22 14.98 -18.89
N PRO A 512 -3.13 15.78 -19.47
CA PRO A 512 -2.89 16.39 -20.77
C PRO A 512 -1.61 17.22 -20.73
N GLU A 513 -0.83 17.16 -21.81
CA GLU A 513 0.47 17.83 -21.90
C GLU A 513 0.41 19.33 -21.52
N PRO A 514 -0.58 20.13 -21.96
CA PRO A 514 -0.64 21.56 -21.64
C PRO A 514 -0.76 21.90 -20.15
N VAL A 515 -1.24 20.97 -19.33
CA VAL A 515 -1.45 21.20 -17.88
C VAL A 515 -0.50 20.39 -17.01
N ALA A 516 0.40 19.58 -17.59
CA ALA A 516 1.25 18.66 -16.85
C ALA A 516 2.18 19.37 -15.83
N GLU A 517 2.72 20.55 -16.19
CA GLU A 517 3.54 21.35 -15.28
C GLU A 517 2.74 21.84 -14.06
N HIS A 518 1.55 22.39 -14.29
CA HIS A 518 0.64 22.83 -13.23
C HIS A 518 0.21 21.67 -12.33
N VAL A 519 -0.05 20.49 -12.92
CA VAL A 519 -0.36 19.27 -12.17
C VAL A 519 0.82 18.86 -11.27
N ALA A 520 2.06 18.94 -11.77
CA ALA A 520 3.25 18.65 -10.97
C ALA A 520 3.41 19.62 -9.78
N GLU A 521 3.06 20.90 -9.96
CA GLU A 521 3.01 21.87 -8.85
C GLU A 521 1.90 21.54 -7.84
N GLU A 522 0.71 21.17 -8.32
CA GLU A 522 -0.40 20.77 -7.45
C GLU A 522 -0.05 19.51 -6.63
N VAL A 523 0.66 18.53 -7.22
CA VAL A 523 1.15 17.34 -6.52
C VAL A 523 2.15 17.71 -5.41
N ARG A 524 3.10 18.61 -5.68
CA ARG A 524 4.04 19.15 -4.67
C ARG A 524 3.34 19.91 -3.56
N ALA A 525 2.39 20.78 -3.92
CA ALA A 525 1.61 21.55 -2.96
C ALA A 525 0.76 20.63 -2.07
N SER A 526 0.26 19.53 -2.62
CA SER A 526 -0.51 18.51 -1.87
C SER A 526 0.31 17.83 -0.78
N ALA A 527 1.59 17.54 -1.03
CA ALA A 527 2.48 16.93 -0.02
C ALA A 527 2.73 17.87 1.17
N THR A 528 2.93 19.15 0.88
CA THR A 528 3.06 20.19 1.92
C THR A 528 1.78 20.31 2.73
N GLU A 529 0.62 20.32 2.05
CA GLU A 529 -0.68 20.42 2.71
C GLU A 529 -1.00 19.17 3.54
N ALA A 530 -0.65 17.96 3.07
CA ALA A 530 -0.78 16.73 3.85
C ALA A 530 0.05 16.79 5.14
N GLY A 531 1.30 17.28 5.06
CA GLY A 531 2.12 17.54 6.25
C GLY A 531 1.45 18.50 7.23
N ARG A 532 0.84 19.58 6.72
CA ARG A 532 0.11 20.58 7.53
C ARG A 532 -1.17 20.01 8.15
N LEU A 533 -1.93 19.19 7.42
CA LEU A 533 -3.16 18.56 7.88
C LEU A 533 -2.89 17.62 9.06
N LEU A 534 -1.82 16.82 8.98
CA LEU A 534 -1.44 15.91 10.06
C LEU A 534 -0.81 16.69 11.23
N PHE A 535 0.29 17.39 10.96
CA PHE A 535 1.20 17.86 12.02
C PHE A 535 1.04 19.34 12.37
N GLY A 536 0.13 20.06 11.70
CA GLY A 536 0.00 21.51 11.87
C GLY A 536 1.23 22.26 11.34
N ARG A 537 1.69 23.27 12.11
CA ARG A 537 2.93 23.98 11.78
C ARG A 537 4.11 23.14 12.26
N THR A 538 4.84 22.55 11.32
CA THR A 538 6.03 21.71 11.59
C THR A 538 7.24 22.21 10.79
N PRO A 539 8.46 22.15 11.34
CA PRO A 539 9.69 22.39 10.59
C PRO A 539 10.10 21.19 9.72
N VAL A 540 9.32 20.11 9.68
CA VAL A 540 9.61 18.95 8.83
C VAL A 540 9.16 19.23 7.39
N ALA A 541 10.10 19.11 6.45
CA ALA A 541 9.79 19.12 5.03
C ALA A 541 9.38 17.72 4.53
N PHE A 542 8.49 17.67 3.54
CA PHE A 542 8.09 16.46 2.81
C PHE A 542 8.36 16.65 1.32
N PRO A 543 9.65 16.65 0.90
CA PRO A 543 10.02 16.86 -0.49
C PRO A 543 9.55 15.68 -1.36
N LEU A 544 9.25 15.99 -2.62
CA LEU A 544 8.91 15.02 -3.63
C LEU A 544 9.91 15.11 -4.77
N ASP A 545 10.38 13.96 -5.23
CA ASP A 545 11.06 13.84 -6.51
C ASP A 545 9.96 13.69 -7.57
N VAL A 546 9.82 14.67 -8.46
CA VAL A 546 8.73 14.73 -9.44
C VAL A 546 9.30 14.83 -10.85
N ALA A 547 8.88 13.91 -11.71
CA ALA A 547 9.24 13.86 -13.11
C ALA A 547 7.98 13.96 -13.99
N ILE A 548 8.09 14.68 -15.12
CA ILE A 548 7.06 14.76 -16.15
C ILE A 548 7.61 14.05 -17.37
N VAL A 549 7.02 12.90 -17.72
CA VAL A 549 7.59 11.99 -18.71
C VAL A 549 6.53 11.43 -19.63
N GLU A 550 6.95 11.02 -20.83
CA GLU A 550 6.11 10.23 -21.74
C GLU A 550 6.04 8.76 -21.33
N ASN A 551 7.14 8.24 -20.81
CA ASN A 551 7.26 6.87 -20.37
C ASN A 551 7.82 6.84 -18.95
N TYR A 552 7.29 5.95 -18.14
CA TYR A 552 7.69 5.85 -16.73
C TYR A 552 9.12 5.34 -16.54
N GLY A 553 9.72 4.71 -17.56
CA GLY A 553 11.13 4.31 -17.54
C GLY A 553 12.10 5.49 -17.41
N ASP A 554 11.70 6.69 -17.87
CA ASP A 554 12.51 7.90 -17.84
C ASP A 554 12.32 8.73 -16.56
N ALA A 555 11.48 8.28 -15.62
CA ALA A 555 11.21 9.01 -14.37
C ALA A 555 12.29 8.81 -13.29
N ASP A 556 13.26 7.93 -13.52
CA ASP A 556 14.31 7.51 -12.56
C ASP A 556 15.52 8.45 -12.49
#